data_AF-A0A0F2S3H0-F1
#
_entry.id   AF-A0A0F2S3H0-F1
#
_cell.length_a   1.000
_cell.length_b   1.000
_cell.length_c   1.000
_cell.angle_alpha   90.00
_cell.angle_beta   90.00
_cell.angle_gamma   90.00
#
_symmetry.space_group_name_H-M   'P 1'
#
loop_
_entity.id
_entity.type
_entity.pdbx_description
1 polymer ?
#
loop_
_entity_poly.entity_id
_entity_poly.type
_entity_poly.pdbx_seq_one_letter_code
_entity_poly.pdbx_strand_id
1 'polypeptide(L)'
;MPLKQHEKTVLEFLVTHLLYGTIGGFLFGVLLLWADIGGLRTLISDSDDGLMVVILLFFGLFVTFGSVGMGIGIMSLGEDKN
;
A
#
# COMPACT_ATOMS: atom_id res chain seq x y z
N MET A 1 0.93 -8.39 -26.98
CA MET A 1 1.65 -7.25 -27.59
C MET A 1 2.90 -6.97 -26.76
N PRO A 2 4.09 -6.85 -27.35
CA PRO A 2 5.27 -6.43 -26.60
C PRO A 2 5.15 -4.96 -26.20
N LEU A 3 5.47 -4.64 -24.94
CA LEU A 3 5.45 -3.28 -24.40
C LEU A 3 6.52 -2.41 -25.07
N LYS A 4 6.18 -1.16 -25.40
CA LYS A 4 7.11 -0.14 -25.88
C LYS A 4 8.03 0.31 -24.73
N GLN A 5 9.23 0.78 -25.07
CA GLN A 5 10.24 1.12 -24.05
C GLN A 5 9.76 2.19 -23.05
N HIS A 6 9.02 3.20 -23.50
CA HIS A 6 8.47 4.24 -22.61
C HIS A 6 7.37 3.70 -21.68
N GLU A 7 6.57 2.73 -22.11
CA GLU A 7 5.55 2.09 -21.27
C GLU A 7 6.20 1.33 -20.13
N LYS A 8 7.34 0.66 -20.39
CA LYS A 8 8.13 -0.02 -19.36
C LYS A 8 8.65 0.96 -18.31
N THR A 9 9.22 2.09 -18.74
CA THR A 9 9.73 3.11 -17.81
C THR A 9 8.63 3.67 -16.90
N VAL A 10 7.43 3.92 -17.44
CA VAL A 10 6.29 4.39 -16.63
C VAL A 10 5.81 3.31 -15.66
N LEU A 11 5.73 2.05 -16.09
CA LEU A 11 5.35 0.95 -15.21
C LEU A 11 6.38 0.72 -14.10
N GLU A 12 7.67 0.73 -14.40
CA GLU A 12 8.75 0.62 -13.39
C GLU A 12 8.68 1.77 -12.38
N PHE A 13 8.44 2.99 -12.87
CA PHE A 13 8.25 4.17 -12.03
C PHE A 13 7.05 4.02 -11.08
N LEU A 14 5.88 3.63 -11.61
CA LEU A 14 4.68 3.46 -10.80
C LEU A 14 4.82 2.30 -9.81
N VAL A 15 5.38 1.17 -10.23
CA VAL A 15 5.63 0.02 -9.34
C VAL A 15 6.55 0.41 -8.20
N THR A 16 7.60 1.19 -8.46
CA THR A 16 8.51 1.67 -7.41
C THR A 16 7.77 2.50 -6.36
N HIS A 17 6.89 3.41 -6.79
CA HIS A 17 6.09 4.23 -5.88
C HIS A 17 4.98 3.46 -5.16
N LEU A 18 4.39 2.47 -5.84
CA LEU A 18 3.46 1.53 -5.23
C LEU A 18 4.15 0.72 -4.13
N LEU A 19 5.40 0.28 -4.33
CA LEU A 19 6.18 -0.43 -3.31
C LEU A 19 6.43 0.46 -2.08
N TYR A 20 6.81 1.73 -2.26
CA TYR A 20 6.95 2.64 -1.12
C TYR A 20 5.64 2.81 -0.35
N GLY A 21 4.51 3.01 -1.06
CA GLY A 21 3.20 3.10 -0.44
C GLY A 21 2.81 1.83 0.31
N THR A 22 2.93 0.67 -0.32
CA THR A 22 2.56 -0.62 0.29
C THR A 22 3.43 -0.99 1.48
N ILE A 23 4.73 -0.68 1.48
CA ILE A 23 5.60 -0.84 2.66
C ILE A 23 5.10 0.05 3.81
N GLY A 24 4.74 1.31 3.52
CA GLY A 24 4.15 2.21 4.51
C GLY A 24 2.84 1.68 5.08
N GLY A 25 1.93 1.21 4.21
CA GLY A 25 0.67 0.58 4.60
C GLY A 25 0.88 -0.71 5.41
N PHE A 26 1.89 -1.51 5.08
CA PHE A 26 2.23 -2.72 5.82
C PHE A 26 2.70 -2.39 7.24
N LEU A 27 3.67 -1.48 7.37
CA LEU A 27 4.18 -1.04 8.67
C LEU A 27 3.06 -0.44 9.52
N PHE A 28 2.20 0.38 8.92
CA PHE A 28 1.04 0.94 9.61
C PHE A 28 0.05 -0.14 10.08
N GLY A 29 -0.30 -1.10 9.21
CA GLY A 29 -1.17 -2.22 9.57
C GLY A 29 -0.61 -3.07 10.71
N VAL A 30 0.70 -3.36 10.69
CA VAL A 30 1.37 -4.08 11.79
C VAL A 30 1.30 -3.28 13.09
N LEU A 31 1.52 -1.96 13.05
CA LEU A 31 1.41 -1.10 14.22
C LEU A 31 -0.02 -1.06 14.79
N LEU A 32 -1.04 -0.99 13.93
CA LEU A 32 -2.45 -1.04 14.34
C LEU A 32 -2.76 -2.33 15.13
N LEU A 33 -2.31 -3.48 14.60
CA LEU A 33 -2.51 -4.77 15.25
C LEU A 33 -1.66 -4.91 16.53
N TRP A 34 -0.42 -4.44 16.51
CA TRP A 34 0.46 -4.56 17.67
C TRP A 34 -0.04 -3.72 18.85
N ALA A 35 -0.47 -2.48 18.59
CA ALA A 35 -1.03 -1.58 19.58
C ALA A 35 -2.50 -1.89 19.94
N ASP A 36 -3.11 -2.90 19.30
CA ASP A 36 -4.52 -3.27 19.46
C ASP A 36 -5.47 -2.06 19.35
N ILE A 37 -5.20 -1.19 18.38
CA ILE A 37 -5.96 0.05 18.18
C ILE A 37 -7.40 -0.33 17.83
N GLY A 38 -8.36 0.21 18.60
CA GLY A 38 -9.77 -0.13 18.44
C GLY A 38 -10.12 -1.60 18.74
N GLY A 39 -9.21 -2.34 19.40
CA GLY A 39 -9.39 -3.77 19.68
C GLY A 39 -9.20 -4.68 18.47
N LEU A 40 -8.57 -4.21 17.37
CA LEU A 40 -8.45 -4.97 16.13
C LEU A 40 -7.79 -6.35 16.31
N ARG A 41 -6.72 -6.44 17.10
CA ARG A 41 -6.04 -7.72 17.34
C ARG A 41 -6.92 -8.63 18.18
N THR A 42 -7.59 -8.08 19.18
CA THR A 42 -8.54 -8.82 20.00
C THR A 42 -9.70 -9.36 19.16
N LEU A 43 -10.30 -8.51 18.31
CA LEU A 43 -11.38 -8.88 17.38
C LEU A 43 -10.96 -9.96 16.39
N ILE A 44 -9.74 -9.89 15.85
CA ILE A 44 -9.20 -10.93 14.95
C ILE A 44 -9.01 -12.25 15.69
N SER A 45 -8.59 -12.21 16.96
CA SER A 45 -8.32 -13.41 17.76
C SER A 45 -9.59 -14.13 18.19
N ASP A 46 -10.68 -13.39 18.42
CA ASP A 46 -11.98 -13.93 18.80
C ASP A 46 -12.86 -14.31 17.58
N SER A 47 -12.40 -14.05 16.36
CA SER A 47 -13.15 -14.32 15.13
C SER A 47 -12.79 -15.68 14.52
N ASP A 48 -13.82 -16.46 14.15
CA ASP A 48 -13.67 -17.71 13.40
C ASP A 48 -12.98 -17.48 12.03
N ASP A 49 -13.10 -16.28 11.46
CA ASP A 49 -12.56 -15.86 10.16
C ASP A 49 -11.35 -14.92 10.28
N GLY A 50 -10.57 -14.99 11.36
CA GLY A 50 -9.48 -14.04 11.65
C GLY A 50 -8.49 -13.83 10.49
N LEU A 51 -8.18 -14.89 9.72
CA LEU A 51 -7.30 -14.78 8.54
C LEU A 51 -7.92 -13.93 7.42
N MET A 52 -9.22 -14.03 7.18
CA MET A 52 -9.92 -13.22 6.18
C MET A 52 -9.89 -11.74 6.57
N VAL A 53 -10.10 -11.44 7.86
CA VAL A 53 -10.05 -10.06 8.39
C VAL A 53 -8.66 -9.45 8.17
N VAL A 54 -7.59 -10.20 8.45
CA VAL A 54 -6.21 -9.75 8.22
C VAL A 54 -5.98 -9.47 6.74
N ILE A 55 -6.42 -10.36 5.83
CA ILE A 55 -6.32 -10.14 4.38
C ILE A 55 -7.05 -8.87 3.97
N LEU A 56 -8.29 -8.68 4.40
CA LEU A 56 -9.09 -7.50 4.05
C LEU A 56 -8.46 -6.21 4.58
N LEU A 57 -7.93 -6.24 5.81
CA LEU A 57 -7.23 -5.10 6.40
C LEU A 57 -6.01 -4.71 5.56
N PHE A 58 -5.09 -5.64 5.30
CA PHE A 58 -3.89 -5.33 4.53
C PHE A 58 -4.19 -5.03 3.07
N PHE A 59 -5.17 -5.69 2.46
CA PHE A 59 -5.62 -5.38 1.11
C PHE A 59 -6.10 -3.94 1.01
N GLY A 60 -6.98 -3.51 1.91
CA GLY A 60 -7.45 -2.12 1.98
C GLY A 60 -6.29 -1.15 2.17
N LEU A 61 -5.38 -1.43 3.10
CA LEU A 61 -4.20 -0.60 3.33
C LEU A 61 -3.28 -0.50 2.12
N PHE A 62 -3.04 -1.60 1.40
CA PHE A 62 -2.20 -1.62 0.20
C PHE A 62 -2.84 -0.86 -0.94
N VAL A 63 -4.16 -0.98 -1.13
CA VAL A 63 -4.89 -0.19 -2.12
C VAL A 63 -4.79 1.31 -1.78
N THR A 64 -5.03 1.70 -0.52
CA THR A 64 -5.00 3.10 -0.11
C THR A 64 -3.59 3.69 -0.19
N PHE A 65 -2.63 3.13 0.55
CA PHE A 65 -1.28 3.68 0.62
C PHE A 65 -0.51 3.50 -0.70
N GLY A 66 -0.71 2.38 -1.41
CA GLY A 66 -0.12 2.18 -2.74
C GLY A 66 -0.61 3.21 -3.76
N SER A 67 -1.91 3.53 -3.74
CA SER A 67 -2.48 4.59 -4.60
C SER A 67 -1.92 5.97 -4.26
N VAL A 68 -1.81 6.29 -2.97
CA VAL A 68 -1.20 7.55 -2.51
C VAL A 68 0.27 7.63 -2.95
N GLY A 69 1.04 6.55 -2.78
CA GLY A 69 2.44 6.48 -3.21
C GLY A 69 2.60 6.75 -4.70
N MET A 70 1.80 6.09 -5.54
CA MET A 70 1.77 6.36 -6.99
C MET A 70 1.36 7.80 -7.31
N GLY A 71 0.36 8.35 -6.62
CA GLY A 71 -0.10 9.73 -6.79
C GLY A 71 1.00 10.76 -6.48
N ILE A 72 1.71 10.58 -5.37
CA ILE A 72 2.89 11.40 -5.01
C ILE A 72 3.96 11.28 -6.09
N GLY A 73 4.26 10.07 -6.57
CA GLY A 73 5.21 9.86 -7.66
C GLY A 73 4.85 10.68 -8.89
N ILE A 74 3.60 10.58 -9.35
CA ILE A 74 3.13 11.33 -10.53
C ILE A 74 3.23 12.84 -10.30
N MET A 75 2.80 13.35 -9.13
CA MET A 75 2.87 14.77 -8.82
C MET A 75 4.30 15.29 -8.78
N SER A 76 5.25 14.48 -8.30
CA SER A 76 6.68 14.85 -8.25
C SER A 76 7.32 14.98 -9.64
N LEU A 77 6.76 14.38 -10.68
CA LEU A 77 7.24 14.58 -12.06
C LEU A 77 6.98 16.00 -12.58
N GLY A 78 5.98 16.69 -12.02
CA GLY A 78 5.64 18.07 -12.36
C GLY A 78 6.36 19.11 -11.50
N GLU A 79 7.07 18.68 -10.45
CA GLU A 79 7.90 19.57 -9.66
C GLU A 79 9.21 19.84 -10.42
N ASP A 80 9.32 21.04 -10.98
CA ASP A 80 10.53 21.49 -11.66
C ASP A 80 11.68 21.53 -10.64
N LYS A 81 12.72 20.73 -10.88
CA LYS A 81 13.92 20.73 -10.05
C LYS A 81 14.70 22.01 -10.35
N ASN A 82 14.43 23.07 -9.58
CA ASN A 82 15.29 24.26 -9.53
C ASN A 82 16.73 23.87 -9.17
#